data_AF-A0A3D4AZ59-F1
#
_entry.id   AF-A0A3D4AZ59-F1
#
_cell.length_a   1.000
_cell.length_b   1.000
_cell.length_c   1.000
_cell.angle_alpha   90.00
_cell.angle_beta   90.00
_cell.angle_gamma   90.00
#
_symmetry.space_group_name_H-M   'P 1'
#
loop_
_entity.id
_entity.type
_entity.pdbx_description
1 polymer ?
#
loop_
_entity_poly.entity_id
_entity_poly.type
_entity_poly.pdbx_seq_one_letter_code
_entity_poly.pdbx_strand_id
1 'polypeptide(L)' 'MNILPVDDRIWVANIDLDWDHRDPADRTIVATAMIHGLQLITSDSRIRSFYADTIW' A
#
# COMPACT_ATOMS: atom_id res chain seq x y z
N MET A 1 -8.55 -5.40 -17.06
CA MET A 1 -7.66 -4.39 -16.43
C MET A 1 -8.56 -3.42 -15.70
N ASN A 2 -8.42 -3.31 -14.37
CA ASN A 2 -9.21 -2.41 -13.54
C ASN A 2 -8.26 -1.38 -12.94
N ILE A 3 -8.62 -0.09 -12.97
CA ILE A 3 -7.85 0.99 -12.36
C ILE A 3 -8.69 1.51 -11.20
N LEU A 4 -8.16 1.44 -9.99
CA LEU A 4 -8.83 1.93 -8.80
C LEU A 4 -8.48 3.41 -8.59
N PRO A 5 -9.47 4.28 -8.32
CA PRO A 5 -9.18 5.64 -7.90
C PRO A 5 -8.55 5.64 -6.50
N VAL A 6 -7.69 6.62 -6.24
CA VAL A 6 -7.19 6.90 -4.88
C VAL A 6 -8.07 7.99 -4.29
N ASP A 7 -8.97 7.62 -3.39
CA ASP A 7 -9.90 8.53 -2.72
C ASP A 7 -9.36 9.04 -1.38
N ASP A 8 -10.13 9.92 -0.74
CA ASP A 8 -9.83 10.51 0.56
C ASP A 8 -9.64 9.46 1.65
N ARG A 9 -10.39 8.36 1.62
CA ARG A 9 -10.22 7.26 2.57
C ARG A 9 -8.85 6.60 2.42
N ILE A 10 -8.38 6.37 1.20
CA ILE A 10 -7.03 5.84 0.96
C ILE A 10 -5.97 6.85 1.41
N TRP A 11 -6.15 8.14 1.13
CA TRP A 11 -5.21 9.19 1.57
C TRP A 11 -5.09 9.28 3.08
N VAL A 12 -6.20 9.22 3.83
CA VAL A 12 -6.18 9.20 5.29
C VAL A 12 -5.48 7.94 5.81
N ALA A 13 -5.85 6.77 5.28
CA ALA A 13 -5.22 5.50 5.67
C ALA A 13 -3.71 5.48 5.38
N ASN A 14 -3.27 6.11 4.29
CA ASN A 14 -1.85 6.29 3.96
C ASN A 14 -1.09 6.97 5.10
N ILE A 15 -1.66 8.01 5.71
CA ILE A 15 -0.99 8.80 6.75
C ILE A 15 -0.95 8.01 8.06
N ASP A 16 -1.99 7.22 8.31
CA ASP A 16 -2.15 6.41 9.52
C ASP A 16 -1.35 5.10 9.52
N LEU A 17 -0.68 4.73 8.41
CA LEU A 17 0.21 3.55 8.40
C LEU A 17 1.33 3.73 9.42
N ASP A 18 1.43 2.79 10.38
CA ASP A 18 2.54 2.66 11.32
C ASP A 18 3.80 2.11 10.63
N TRP A 19 4.24 2.85 9.60
CA TRP A 19 5.37 2.52 8.76
C TRP A 19 6.33 3.69 8.74
N ASP A 20 7.60 3.46 9.09
CA ASP A 20 8.62 4.51 9.11
C ASP A 20 8.97 5.03 7.70
N HIS A 21 8.71 4.25 6.66
CA HIS A 21 8.92 4.67 5.27
C HIS A 21 7.92 5.77 4.88
N ARG A 22 8.45 6.91 4.41
CA ARG A 22 7.68 8.13 4.16
C ARG A 22 7.40 8.43 2.69
N ASP A 23 7.68 7.50 1.78
CA ASP A 23 7.35 7.70 0.38
C ASP A 23 5.82 7.70 0.18
N PRO A 24 5.24 8.79 -0.36
CA PRO A 24 3.78 8.90 -0.47
C PRO A 24 3.18 7.91 -1.46
N ALA A 25 3.90 7.51 -2.52
CA ALA A 25 3.39 6.57 -3.51
C ALA A 25 3.34 5.15 -2.94
N ASP A 26 4.42 4.70 -2.29
CA ASP A 26 4.48 3.38 -1.66
C ASP A 26 3.40 3.24 -0.57
N ARG A 27 3.25 4.27 0.27
CA ARG A 27 2.20 4.29 1.31
C ARG A 27 0.81 4.23 0.72
N THR A 28 0.57 4.93 -0.39
CA THR A 28 -0.71 4.90 -1.10
C THR A 28 -1.00 3.53 -1.69
N ILE A 29 -0.01 2.87 -2.28
CA ILE A 29 -0.13 1.49 -2.80
C ILE A 29 -0.50 0.52 -1.67
N VAL A 30 0.22 0.57 -0.54
CA VAL A 30 -0.03 -0.31 0.60
C VAL A 30 -1.40 -0.02 1.23
N ALA A 31 -1.76 1.24 1.45
CA ALA A 31 -3.08 1.60 1.99
C ALA A 31 -4.22 1.14 1.07
N THR A 32 -4.07 1.29 -0.24
CA THR A 32 -5.02 0.78 -1.23
C THR A 32 -5.15 -0.75 -1.11
N ALA A 33 -4.04 -1.48 -1.06
CA ALA A 33 -4.03 -2.92 -0.92
C ALA A 33 -4.70 -3.39 0.38
N MET A 34 -4.41 -2.74 1.51
CA MET A 34 -5.02 -3.04 2.80
C MET A 34 -6.53 -2.80 2.81
N ILE A 35 -7.00 -1.69 2.24
CA ILE A 35 -8.43 -1.35 2.18
C ILE A 35 -9.21 -2.35 1.31
N HIS A 36 -8.61 -2.79 0.20
CA HIS A 36 -9.27 -3.68 -0.75
C HIS A 36 -8.97 -5.17 -0.52
N GLY A 37 -8.09 -5.51 0.44
CA GLY A 37 -7.66 -6.89 0.71
C GLY A 37 -6.93 -7.52 -0.48
N LEU A 38 -6.00 -6.79 -1.10
CA LEU A 38 -5.30 -7.19 -2.32
C LEU A 38 -3.85 -7.60 -2.04
N GLN A 39 -3.41 -8.69 -2.66
CA GLN A 39 -2.01 -9.07 -2.72
C GLN A 39 -1.21 -8.11 -3.62
N LEU A 40 -0.02 -7.70 -3.18
CA LEU A 40 0.88 -6.83 -3.94
C LEU A 40 1.97 -7.63 -4.68
N ILE A 41 2.17 -7.32 -5.96
CA ILE A 41 3.32 -7.82 -6.73
C ILE A 41 4.44 -6.78 -6.63
N THR A 42 5.54 -7.09 -5.95
CA THR A 42 6.63 -6.11 -5.76
C THR A 42 7.97 -6.75 -5.37
N SER A 43 9.08 -6.23 -5.89
CA SER A 43 10.44 -6.59 -5.45
C SER A 43 10.83 -5.89 -4.17
N ASP A 44 10.17 -4.76 -3.90
CA ASP A 44 10.59 -3.81 -2.90
C ASP A 44 10.58 -4.49 -1.53
N SER A 45 11.77 -4.64 -0.94
CA SER A 45 11.95 -5.32 0.33
C SER A 45 11.34 -4.55 1.49
N ARG A 46 11.20 -3.22 1.39
CA ARG A 46 10.56 -2.40 2.43
C ARG A 46 9.06 -2.64 2.43
N ILE A 47 8.42 -2.66 1.26
CA ILE A 47 6.99 -3.00 1.15
C ILE A 47 6.76 -4.42 1.67
N ARG A 48 7.54 -5.41 1.23
CA ARG A 48 7.40 -6.81 1.69
C ARG A 48 7.64 -7.00 3.19
N SER A 49 8.47 -6.17 3.79
CA SER A 49 8.71 -6.22 5.24
C SER A 49 7.56 -5.60 6.05
N PHE A 50 6.81 -4.67 5.46
CA PHE A 50 5.70 -3.98 6.14
C PHE A 50 4.34 -4.62 5.85
N TYR A 51 4.07 -4.97 4.59
CA TYR A 51 2.83 -5.60 4.15
C TYR A 51 3.10 -7.06 3.74
N ALA A 52 2.57 -7.99 4.53
CA ALA A 52 2.90 -9.41 4.40
C ALA A 52 2.32 -10.07 3.15
N ASP A 53 1.16 -9.61 2.65
CA ASP A 53 0.49 -10.21 1.48
C ASP A 53 1.13 -9.73 0.17
N THR A 54 2.30 -10.28 -0.13
CA THR A 54 3.11 -9.92 -1.29
C THR A 54 3.64 -11.14 -2.04
N ILE A 55 3.83 -10.99 -3.35
CA ILE A 55 4.55 -11.94 -4.22
C ILE A 55 5.58 -11.21 -5.08
N TRP A 56 6.59 -11.93 -5.57
CA TRP A 56 7.62 -11.43 -6.48
C TRP A 56 7.65 -12.23 -7.77
#